data_AF-A0A830EWQ4-F1
#
_entry.id   AF-A0A830EWQ4-F1
#
_cell.length_a   1.000
_cell.length_b   1.000
_cell.length_c   1.000
_cell.angle_alpha   90.00
_cell.angle_beta   90.00
_cell.angle_gamma   90.00
#
_symmetry.space_group_name_H-M   'P 1'
#
loop_
_entity.id
_entity.type
_entity.pdbx_description
1 polymer ?
#
loop_
_entity_poly.entity_id
_entity_poly.type
_entity_poly.pdbx_seq_one_letter_code
_entity_poly.pdbx_strand_id
1 'polypeptide(L)'
;MANSRRSRSSRKGEDANVSYSIATPFTNKDATIFLFDNDDGTVEVLIGDIPTPSRYYKNYQTDDREKHYQHGVARWILDDAGRELKQWDYSTSSSKSRNPNYYLCDVYFECDEAEVNEAVLAAKRFLTTLEEKVVMQKQQFGSSFTDSPQQALSSR
;
A
#
# COMPACT_ATOMS: atom_id res chain seq x y z
N MET A 1 -20.04 10.78 -26.34
CA MET A 1 -19.60 9.42 -25.98
C MET A 1 -18.95 9.51 -24.61
N ALA A 2 -19.51 8.85 -23.59
CA ALA A 2 -18.94 8.87 -22.25
C ALA A 2 -17.77 7.89 -22.20
N ASN A 3 -16.53 8.40 -22.17
CA ASN A 3 -15.35 7.60 -21.86
C ASN A 3 -15.54 7.03 -20.44
N SER A 4 -15.96 5.77 -20.37
CA SER A 4 -15.90 4.96 -19.16
C SER A 4 -14.43 4.84 -18.77
N ARG A 5 -13.92 5.80 -17.99
CA ARG A 5 -12.60 5.70 -17.34
C ARG A 5 -12.60 4.39 -16.57
N ARG A 6 -11.91 3.38 -17.11
CA ARG A 6 -11.59 2.14 -16.39
C ARG A 6 -11.01 2.55 -15.03
N SER A 7 -11.40 1.87 -13.95
CA SER A 7 -10.86 2.23 -12.63
C SER A 7 -9.34 2.07 -12.66
N ARG A 8 -8.59 2.99 -12.04
CA ARG A 8 -7.11 2.95 -12.01
C ARG A 8 -6.57 1.58 -11.58
N SER A 9 -7.24 0.94 -10.62
CA SER A 9 -6.96 -0.42 -10.16
C SER A 9 -7.10 -1.51 -11.22
N SER A 10 -7.84 -1.26 -12.31
CA SER A 10 -8.01 -2.19 -13.44
C SER A 10 -6.96 -2.03 -14.56
N ARG A 11 -6.13 -0.99 -14.50
CA ARG A 11 -5.01 -0.74 -15.44
C ARG A 11 -3.71 -1.46 -14.99
N LYS A 12 -3.77 -2.37 -14.03
CA LYS A 12 -2.57 -3.08 -13.55
C LYS A 12 -2.09 -4.12 -14.55
N GLY A 13 -0.78 -4.37 -14.58
CA GLY A 13 -0.19 -5.41 -15.41
C GLY A 13 0.15 -4.90 -16.82
N GLU A 14 -0.49 -5.46 -17.85
CA GLU A 14 -0.15 -5.23 -19.26
C GLU A 14 -0.36 -3.78 -19.74
N ASP A 15 -1.20 -3.00 -19.05
CA ASP A 15 -1.47 -1.60 -19.37
C ASP A 15 -0.38 -0.65 -18.83
N ALA A 16 0.56 -1.12 -18.00
CA ALA A 16 1.62 -0.31 -17.42
C ALA A 16 2.86 -0.23 -18.32
N ASN A 17 3.40 0.97 -18.49
CA ASN A 17 4.63 1.20 -19.26
C ASN A 17 5.83 0.52 -18.59
N VAL A 18 5.92 0.65 -17.27
CA VAL A 18 6.97 0.02 -16.45
C VAL A 18 6.35 -0.53 -15.17
N SER A 19 6.85 -1.67 -14.70
CA SER A 19 6.47 -2.23 -13.40
C SER A 19 7.69 -2.67 -12.60
N TYR A 20 7.65 -2.40 -11.29
CA TYR A 20 8.64 -2.86 -10.32
C TYR A 20 7.95 -3.74 -9.29
N SER A 21 8.27 -5.02 -9.27
CA SER A 21 7.87 -5.92 -8.18
C SER A 21 8.81 -5.70 -6.99
N ILE A 22 8.24 -5.39 -5.84
CA ILE A 22 8.96 -5.13 -4.59
C ILE A 22 8.63 -6.26 -3.64
N ALA A 23 9.63 -7.11 -3.38
CA ALA A 23 9.51 -8.15 -2.38
C ALA A 23 9.19 -7.52 -1.02
N THR A 24 8.14 -8.00 -0.37
CA THR A 24 7.77 -7.48 0.95
C THR A 24 7.66 -8.63 1.95
N PRO A 25 7.88 -8.38 3.25
CA PRO A 25 7.79 -9.42 4.25
C PRO A 25 6.32 -9.63 4.67
N PHE A 26 5.38 -9.61 3.74
CA PHE A 26 3.99 -9.88 4.06
C PHE A 26 3.57 -11.17 3.35
N THR A 27 2.96 -12.09 4.09
CA THR A 27 2.68 -13.47 3.63
C THR A 27 1.76 -13.57 2.41
N ASN A 28 1.14 -12.48 1.99
CA ASN A 28 0.01 -12.53 1.08
C ASN A 28 0.34 -12.10 -0.35
N LYS A 29 1.38 -11.28 -0.58
CA LYS A 29 1.84 -10.81 -1.90
C LYS A 29 2.96 -9.79 -1.79
N ASP A 30 3.78 -9.73 -2.84
CA ASP A 30 4.69 -8.62 -3.10
C ASP A 30 3.91 -7.38 -3.54
N ALA A 31 4.41 -6.21 -3.16
CA ALA A 31 3.88 -4.94 -3.65
C ALA A 31 4.41 -4.70 -5.06
N THR A 32 3.67 -3.95 -5.87
CA THR A 32 4.12 -3.59 -7.22
C THR A 32 3.96 -2.09 -7.44
N ILE A 33 4.99 -1.45 -7.98
CA ILE A 33 4.92 -0.05 -8.43
C ILE A 33 4.74 -0.08 -9.95
N PHE A 34 3.63 0.48 -10.43
CA PHE A 34 3.33 0.64 -11.84
C PHE A 34 3.54 2.10 -12.25
N LEU A 35 4.13 2.31 -13.42
CA LEU A 35 4.27 3.62 -14.04
C LEU A 35 3.42 3.66 -15.31
N PHE A 36 2.65 4.72 -15.48
CA PHE A 36 1.86 4.99 -16.68
C PHE A 36 2.26 6.35 -17.24
N ASP A 37 2.81 6.35 -18.44
CA ASP A 37 3.15 7.59 -19.13
C ASP A 37 1.85 8.20 -19.68
N ASN A 38 1.61 9.47 -19.37
CA ASN A 38 0.49 10.23 -19.92
C ASN A 38 0.95 11.08 -21.11
N ASP A 39 0.02 11.37 -22.02
CA ASP A 39 0.31 12.13 -23.25
C ASP A 39 0.74 13.59 -22.99
N ASP A 40 0.57 14.11 -21.77
CA ASP A 40 0.90 15.47 -21.35
C ASP A 40 2.30 15.61 -20.72
N GLY A 41 3.11 14.54 -20.73
CA GLY A 41 4.46 14.54 -20.15
C GLY A 41 4.49 14.27 -18.64
N THR A 42 3.35 13.90 -18.06
CA THR A 42 3.28 13.42 -16.67
C THR A 42 3.34 11.90 -16.60
N VAL A 43 3.77 11.37 -15.47
CA VAL A 43 3.77 9.95 -15.16
C VAL A 43 2.89 9.70 -13.95
N GLU A 44 1.87 8.85 -14.12
CA GLU A 44 1.07 8.31 -13.01
C GLU A 44 1.83 7.16 -12.36
N VAL A 45 2.13 7.30 -11.07
CA VAL A 45 2.75 6.26 -10.24
C VAL A 45 1.66 5.59 -9.42
N LEU A 46 1.49 4.28 -9.57
CA LEU A 46 0.53 3.47 -8.82
C LEU A 46 1.26 2.41 -8.01
N ILE A 47 1.20 2.52 -6.70
CA ILE A 47 1.64 1.49 -5.76
C ILE A 47 0.45 0.57 -5.54
N GLY A 48 0.49 -0.57 -6.22
CA GLY A 48 -0.52 -1.60 -6.16
C GLY A 48 -0.08 -2.76 -5.28
N ASP A 49 -1.06 -3.57 -4.92
CA ASP A 49 -0.81 -4.80 -4.17
C ASP A 49 -0.10 -4.57 -2.84
N ILE A 50 -0.34 -3.39 -2.27
CA ILE A 50 0.18 -2.99 -0.97
C ILE A 50 -0.34 -3.98 0.07
N PRO A 51 0.54 -4.68 0.78
CA PRO A 51 0.14 -5.49 1.90
C PRO A 51 -0.30 -4.57 3.04
N THR A 52 -1.59 -4.51 3.32
CA THR A 52 -2.10 -3.68 4.40
C THR A 52 -1.76 -4.31 5.76
N PRO A 53 -1.44 -3.50 6.79
CA PRO A 53 -1.43 -4.01 8.15
C PRO A 53 -2.78 -4.63 8.49
N SER A 54 -2.76 -5.70 9.29
CA SER A 54 -3.98 -6.39 9.71
C SER A 54 -5.00 -5.41 10.31
N ARG A 55 -6.28 -5.58 9.99
CA ARG A 55 -7.40 -4.74 10.45
C ARG A 55 -7.40 -3.29 9.94
N TYR A 56 -6.60 -2.92 8.94
CA TYR A 56 -6.83 -1.65 8.26
C TYR A 56 -8.12 -1.68 7.42
N TYR A 57 -9.09 -0.83 7.79
CA TYR A 57 -10.30 -0.63 7.00
C TYR A 57 -10.78 0.83 7.05
N LYS A 58 -11.23 1.40 5.93
CA LYS A 58 -11.61 2.83 5.84
C LYS A 58 -12.77 3.23 6.76
N ASN A 59 -13.75 2.34 6.92
CA ASN A 59 -15.01 2.57 7.65
C ASN A 59 -15.21 1.50 8.72
N TYR A 60 -14.16 1.20 9.48
CA TYR A 60 -14.15 0.13 10.47
C TYR A 60 -15.23 0.32 11.54
N GLN A 61 -16.07 -0.71 11.74
CA GLN A 61 -17.08 -0.76 12.79
C GLN A 61 -16.95 -2.06 13.59
N THR A 62 -16.81 -1.94 14.91
CA THR A 62 -16.78 -3.05 15.87
C THR A 62 -17.07 -2.50 17.27
N ASP A 63 -17.51 -3.34 18.22
CA ASP A 63 -17.61 -2.96 19.64
C ASP A 63 -16.42 -3.51 20.47
N ASP A 64 -15.52 -4.23 19.81
CA ASP A 64 -14.38 -4.88 20.43
C ASP A 64 -13.20 -3.90 20.54
N ARG A 65 -12.82 -3.61 21.79
CA ARG A 65 -11.76 -2.65 22.13
C ARG A 65 -10.39 -3.04 21.57
N GLU A 66 -10.05 -4.32 21.59
CA GLU A 66 -8.76 -4.80 21.08
C GLU A 66 -8.70 -4.60 19.56
N LYS A 67 -9.80 -4.94 18.88
CA LYS A 67 -9.96 -4.71 17.45
C LYS A 67 -9.90 -3.24 17.06
N HIS A 68 -10.46 -2.34 17.89
CA HIS A 68 -10.33 -0.89 17.69
C HIS A 68 -8.89 -0.41 17.80
N TYR A 69 -8.16 -0.89 18.81
CA TYR A 69 -6.75 -0.56 18.99
C TYR A 69 -5.93 -1.01 17.78
N GLN A 70 -6.11 -2.24 17.33
CA GLN A 70 -5.41 -2.78 16.14
C GLN A 70 -5.72 -1.96 14.88
N HIS A 71 -6.98 -1.57 14.67
CA HIS A 71 -7.36 -0.71 13.56
C HIS A 71 -6.68 0.67 13.64
N GLY A 72 -6.66 1.29 14.82
CA GLY A 72 -5.99 2.57 15.04
C GLY A 72 -4.49 2.52 14.74
N VAL A 73 -3.81 1.46 15.19
CA VAL A 73 -2.41 1.19 14.88
C VAL A 73 -2.20 1.03 13.38
N ALA A 74 -3.01 0.21 12.72
CA ALA A 74 -2.91 -0.03 11.29
C ALA A 74 -3.06 1.27 10.47
N ARG A 75 -3.95 2.16 10.91
CA ARG A 75 -4.12 3.49 10.31
C ARG A 75 -2.91 4.39 10.56
N TRP A 76 -2.39 4.44 11.79
CA TRP A 76 -1.20 5.22 12.12
C TRP A 76 0.02 4.80 11.27
N ILE A 77 0.23 3.50 11.08
CA ILE A 77 1.31 2.97 10.23
C ILE A 77 1.20 3.50 8.80
N LEU A 78 0.00 3.45 8.21
CA LEU A 78 -0.24 3.92 6.85
C LEU A 78 -0.11 5.44 6.74
N ASP A 79 -0.60 6.19 7.72
CA ASP A 79 -0.48 7.65 7.75
C ASP A 79 1.00 8.09 7.89
N ASP A 80 1.83 7.34 8.63
CA ASP A 80 3.26 7.60 8.76
C ASP A 80 4.02 7.22 7.48
N ALA A 81 3.74 6.05 6.89
CA ALA A 81 4.33 5.65 5.61
C ALA A 81 3.97 6.65 4.49
N GLY A 82 2.72 7.14 4.45
CA GLY A 82 2.26 8.15 3.51
C GLY A 82 3.00 9.48 3.58
N ARG A 83 3.82 9.72 4.62
CA ARG A 83 4.68 10.91 4.71
C ARG A 83 5.75 10.94 3.63
N GLU A 84 6.23 9.79 3.19
CA GLU A 84 7.22 9.66 2.12
C GLU A 84 6.70 10.18 0.78
N LEU A 85 5.37 10.21 0.60
CA LEU A 85 4.72 10.63 -0.64
C LEU A 85 4.18 12.06 -0.58
N LYS A 86 4.32 12.78 0.54
CA LYS A 86 3.66 14.07 0.78
C LYS A 86 3.93 15.17 -0.25
N GLN A 87 5.06 15.10 -0.96
CA GLN A 87 5.38 16.09 -1.98
C GLN A 87 4.52 15.94 -3.24
N TRP A 88 3.94 14.76 -3.46
CA TRP A 88 2.95 14.52 -4.51
C TRP A 88 1.57 14.40 -3.84
N ASP A 89 0.55 15.07 -4.38
CA ASP A 89 -0.82 15.04 -3.84
C ASP A 89 -1.45 13.64 -4.04
N TYR A 90 -1.01 12.68 -3.23
CA TYR A 90 -1.34 11.28 -3.43
C TYR A 90 -2.75 10.96 -2.97
N SER A 91 -3.34 9.98 -3.65
CA SER A 91 -4.68 9.50 -3.41
C SER A 91 -4.67 7.99 -3.16
N THR A 92 -5.74 7.49 -2.55
CA THR A 92 -5.90 6.06 -2.23
C THR A 92 -7.15 5.49 -2.89
N SER A 93 -7.06 4.24 -3.36
CA SER A 93 -8.22 3.46 -3.79
C SER A 93 -8.58 2.44 -2.71
N SER A 94 -9.86 2.12 -2.59
CA SER A 94 -10.34 1.13 -1.61
C SER A 94 -11.39 0.22 -2.20
N SER A 95 -11.38 -1.05 -1.82
CA SER A 95 -12.36 -2.06 -2.26
C SER A 95 -13.17 -2.58 -1.08
N LYS A 96 -14.43 -2.94 -1.35
CA LYS A 96 -15.36 -3.44 -0.35
C LYS A 96 -15.04 -4.91 -0.04
N SER A 97 -14.86 -5.24 1.23
CA SER A 97 -14.76 -6.63 1.67
C SER A 97 -16.14 -7.31 1.72
N ARG A 98 -16.19 -8.61 2.07
CA ARG A 98 -17.47 -9.30 2.32
C ARG A 98 -18.21 -8.76 3.54
N ASN A 99 -17.48 -8.16 4.48
CA ASN A 99 -18.04 -7.33 5.54
C ASN A 99 -18.18 -5.89 5.03
N PRO A 100 -19.04 -5.04 5.63
CA PRO A 100 -19.24 -3.66 5.17
C PRO A 100 -17.97 -2.78 5.20
N ASN A 101 -16.84 -3.31 5.65
CA ASN A 101 -15.54 -2.67 5.70
C ASN A 101 -14.87 -2.57 4.31
N TYR A 102 -14.26 -1.42 4.01
CA TYR A 102 -13.40 -1.22 2.83
C TYR A 102 -11.92 -1.37 3.21
N TYR A 103 -11.10 -2.02 2.39
CA TYR A 103 -9.64 -2.13 2.57
C TYR A 103 -8.90 -1.29 1.52
N LEU A 104 -7.69 -0.79 1.86
CA LEU A 104 -6.80 -0.10 0.92
C LEU A 104 -6.39 -1.06 -0.19
N CYS A 105 -6.52 -0.63 -1.44
CA CYS A 105 -6.08 -1.39 -2.60
C CYS A 105 -4.78 -0.83 -3.15
N ASP A 106 -4.80 0.46 -3.49
CA ASP A 106 -3.70 1.14 -4.16
C ASP A 106 -3.49 2.53 -3.59
N VAL A 107 -2.24 3.01 -3.70
CA VAL A 107 -1.85 4.40 -3.50
C VAL A 107 -1.36 4.91 -4.85
N TYR A 108 -1.77 6.09 -5.28
CA TYR A 108 -1.36 6.63 -6.56
C TYR A 108 -1.19 8.14 -6.51
N PHE A 109 -0.29 8.63 -7.35
CA PHE A 109 0.03 10.05 -7.50
C PHE A 109 0.60 10.31 -8.89
N GLU A 110 0.69 11.57 -9.28
CA GLU A 110 1.24 12.00 -10.56
C GLU A 110 2.51 12.82 -10.31
N CYS A 111 3.49 12.71 -11.21
CA CYS A 111 4.74 13.45 -11.20
C CYS A 111 5.16 13.80 -12.63
N ASP A 112 6.06 14.76 -12.79
CA ASP A 112 6.63 15.06 -14.11
C ASP A 112 7.61 13.94 -14.52
N GLU A 113 7.77 13.71 -15.82
CA GLU A 113 8.71 12.69 -16.35
C GLU A 113 10.15 12.86 -15.80
N ALA A 114 10.58 14.12 -15.59
CA ALA A 114 11.88 14.45 -15.02
C ALA A 114 12.04 13.98 -13.55
N GLU A 115 10.94 13.84 -12.82
CA GLU A 115 10.92 13.47 -11.40
C GLU A 115 10.65 11.98 -11.17
N VAL A 116 10.42 11.20 -12.23
CA VAL A 116 9.94 9.81 -12.12
C VAL A 116 10.85 8.92 -11.28
N ASN A 117 12.17 9.15 -11.33
CA ASN A 117 13.13 8.41 -10.53
C ASN A 117 12.98 8.72 -9.04
N GLU A 118 12.76 9.99 -8.68
CA GLU A 118 12.53 10.41 -7.30
C GLU A 118 11.20 9.87 -6.79
N ALA A 119 10.16 9.91 -7.63
CA ALA A 119 8.86 9.33 -7.35
C ALA A 119 8.93 7.82 -7.07
N VAL A 120 9.66 7.06 -7.89
CA VAL A 120 9.88 5.62 -7.67
C VAL A 120 10.67 5.37 -6.38
N LEU A 121 11.68 6.18 -6.08
CA LEU A 121 12.44 6.05 -4.82
C LEU A 121 11.56 6.35 -3.60
N ALA A 122 10.69 7.36 -3.68
CA ALA A 122 9.74 7.66 -2.61
C ALA A 122 8.69 6.56 -2.44
N ALA A 123 8.19 5.98 -3.53
CA ALA A 123 7.30 4.81 -3.48
C ALA A 123 7.97 3.60 -2.82
N LYS A 124 9.26 3.37 -3.08
CA LYS A 124 10.04 2.34 -2.37
C LYS A 124 10.19 2.66 -0.89
N ARG A 125 10.51 3.91 -0.52
CA ARG A 125 10.58 4.35 0.88
C ARG A 125 9.24 4.18 1.61
N PHE A 126 8.14 4.53 0.95
CA PHE A 126 6.78 4.30 1.48
C PHE A 126 6.59 2.83 1.87
N LEU A 127 6.95 1.89 0.98
CA LEU A 127 6.84 0.45 1.25
C LEU A 127 7.79 -0.01 2.36
N THR A 128 9.03 0.49 2.38
CA THR A 128 10.00 0.17 3.44
C THR A 128 9.53 0.68 4.81
N THR A 129 9.08 1.94 4.90
CA THR A 129 8.55 2.51 6.15
C THR A 129 7.33 1.73 6.62
N LEU A 130 6.44 1.32 5.72
CA LEU A 130 5.30 0.48 6.06
C LEU A 130 5.75 -0.84 6.70
N GLU A 131 6.72 -1.52 6.09
CA GLU A 131 7.32 -2.75 6.60
C GLU A 131 7.96 -2.57 7.98
N GLU A 132 8.83 -1.57 8.13
CA GLU A 132 9.54 -1.30 9.38
C GLU A 132 8.56 -1.08 10.53
N LYS A 133 7.51 -0.29 10.32
CA LYS A 133 6.51 0.01 11.35
C LYS A 133 5.68 -1.20 11.73
N VAL A 134 5.33 -2.05 10.77
CA VAL A 134 4.66 -3.32 11.06
C VAL A 134 5.55 -4.22 11.90
N VAL A 135 6.83 -4.34 11.56
CA VAL A 135 7.80 -5.14 12.33
C VAL A 135 8.00 -4.57 13.74
N MET A 136 8.17 -3.25 13.88
CA MET A 136 8.29 -2.59 15.19
C MET A 136 7.08 -2.86 16.08
N GLN A 137 5.87 -2.74 15.53
CA GLN A 137 4.64 -3.03 16.27
C GLN A 137 4.58 -4.50 16.70
N LYS A 138 4.96 -5.43 15.81
CA LYS A 138 5.04 -6.86 16.16
C LYS A 138 6.04 -7.12 17.28
N GLN A 139 7.19 -6.46 17.29
CA GLN A 139 8.20 -6.62 18.34
C GLN A 139 7.75 -6.03 19.69
N GLN A 140 7.10 -4.86 19.67
CA GLN A 140 6.67 -4.17 20.89
C GLN A 140 5.43 -4.77 21.54
N PHE A 141 4.54 -5.39 20.76
CA PHE A 141 3.23 -5.86 21.23
C PHE A 141 2.95 -7.34 20.89
N GLY A 142 3.95 -8.09 20.45
CA GLY A 142 3.80 -9.42 19.87
C GLY A 142 3.42 -10.53 20.83
N SER A 143 2.13 -10.86 20.83
CA SER A 143 1.62 -12.24 20.81
C SER A 143 0.21 -12.24 20.20
N SER A 144 0.07 -11.92 18.90
CA SER A 144 -1.04 -12.33 17.99
C SER A 144 -1.05 -11.48 16.71
N PHE A 145 -0.27 -11.88 15.68
CA PHE A 145 -0.51 -11.67 14.24
C PHE A 145 0.62 -12.39 13.47
N THR A 146 0.59 -13.72 13.48
CA THR A 146 1.37 -14.61 12.59
C THR A 146 1.08 -14.23 11.13
N ASP A 147 2.01 -14.06 10.18
CA ASP A 147 3.46 -14.27 10.09
C ASP A 147 4.05 -13.29 9.05
N SER A 148 5.37 -13.31 8.87
CA SER A 148 6.11 -12.58 7.84
C SER A 148 7.35 -13.43 7.47
N PRO A 149 7.76 -13.51 6.19
CA PRO A 149 8.18 -14.66 5.41
C PRO A 149 9.71 -14.72 5.35
N GLN A 150 10.33 -14.56 6.50
CA GLN A 150 11.39 -15.50 6.84
C GLN A 150 10.82 -16.61 7.73
N GLN A 151 9.60 -16.45 8.27
CA GLN A 151 8.86 -17.36 9.15
C GLN A 151 9.80 -18.25 9.94
N ALA A 152 10.53 -17.72 10.93
CA ALA A 152 11.46 -18.59 11.65
C ALA A 152 12.40 -19.35 10.69
N LEU A 153 13.26 -18.63 9.95
CA LEU A 153 14.33 -19.18 9.09
C LEU A 153 15.27 -20.18 9.82
N SER A 154 15.02 -20.39 11.11
CA SER A 154 15.52 -21.46 11.95
C SER A 154 14.33 -22.15 12.64
N SER A 155 13.80 -23.22 12.04
CA SER A 155 13.32 -24.36 12.86
C SER A 155 14.54 -25.11 13.43
N ARG A 156 15.49 -24.40 14.01
CA ARG A 156 16.80 -24.93 14.44
C ARG A 156 17.19 -24.35 15.77
#